data_AF-A0A2M7SSS6-F1
#
_entry.id   AF-A0A2M7SSS6-F1
#
_cell.length_a   1.000
_cell.length_b   1.000
_cell.length_c   1.000
_cell.angle_alpha   90.00
_cell.angle_beta   90.00
_cell.angle_gamma   90.00
#
_symmetry.space_group_name_H-M   'P 1'
#
loop_
_entity.id
_entity.type
_entity.pdbx_description
1 polymer ?
#
loop_
_entity_poly.entity_id
_entity_poly.type
_entity_poly.pdbx_seq_one_letter_code
_entity_poly.pdbx_strand_id
1 'polypeptide(L)'
;MGYNGDEAAAALGFEEMPFKPVTKMKIMTDYKGPMEMTVSWSELSFNPELRFWGVRNDGKPGRIFVLRGCYRTSTIVGLKVEEWGDYPVMCSISDDTEREWLIGEWGAKGFAAYSDSGGFRHFQQFGYAGNGAWVYIGQQKDPSIPLAGLSDISKERASMAEAHGVAVWDAEWV
;
A
#
# COMPACT_ATOMS: atom_id res chain seq x y z
N MET A 1 -5.94 -19.92 -2.63
CA MET A 1 -5.38 -20.07 -1.27
C MET A 1 -4.65 -18.78 -1.01
N GLY A 2 -5.04 -17.98 -0.01
CA GLY A 2 -4.26 -16.78 0.29
C GLY A 2 -3.06 -17.06 1.18
N TYR A 3 -2.37 -15.98 1.54
CA TYR A 3 -1.02 -16.01 2.06
C TYR A 3 -0.99 -15.43 3.47
N ASN A 4 -0.16 -16.00 4.35
CA ASN A 4 0.36 -15.27 5.50
C ASN A 4 1.52 -14.35 5.06
N GLY A 5 2.09 -13.58 5.99
CA GLY A 5 3.19 -12.66 5.68
C GLY A 5 4.41 -13.35 5.06
N ASP A 6 4.81 -14.52 5.57
CA ASP A 6 5.99 -15.27 5.12
C ASP A 6 5.79 -15.87 3.73
N GLU A 7 4.62 -16.45 3.49
CA GLU A 7 4.23 -17.01 2.20
C GLU A 7 4.17 -15.92 1.12
N ALA A 8 3.65 -14.74 1.47
CA ALA A 8 3.64 -13.58 0.57
C ALA A 8 5.07 -13.09 0.28
N ALA A 9 5.95 -13.03 1.29
CA ALA A 9 7.36 -12.66 1.09
C ALA A 9 8.05 -13.62 0.13
N ALA A 10 7.92 -14.92 0.39
CA ALA A 10 8.54 -15.97 -0.42
C ALA A 10 8.01 -15.97 -1.86
N ALA A 11 6.70 -15.78 -2.06
CA ALA A 11 6.10 -15.68 -3.39
C ALA A 11 6.63 -14.49 -4.19
N LEU A 12 7.02 -13.42 -3.49
CA LEU A 12 7.63 -12.22 -4.08
C LEU A 12 9.16 -12.31 -4.20
N GLY A 13 9.77 -13.44 -3.80
CA GLY A 13 11.21 -13.67 -3.87
C GLY A 13 12.01 -13.03 -2.72
N PHE A 14 11.36 -12.71 -1.61
CA PHE A 14 12.01 -12.21 -0.41
C PHE A 14 12.21 -13.32 0.63
N GLU A 15 13.34 -13.30 1.34
CA GLU A 15 13.58 -14.18 2.50
C GLU A 15 12.72 -13.77 3.70
N GLU A 16 12.53 -12.46 3.88
CA GLU A 16 11.63 -11.85 4.84
C GLU A 16 11.01 -10.60 4.20
N MET A 17 9.78 -10.23 4.57
CA MET A 17 9.18 -9.00 4.05
C MET A 17 10.04 -7.80 4.49
N PRO A 18 10.57 -6.99 3.55
CA PRO A 18 11.40 -5.84 3.90
C PRO A 18 10.50 -4.76 4.50
N PHE A 19 10.39 -4.75 5.83
CA PHE A 19 9.48 -3.89 6.58
C PHE A 19 10.23 -3.09 7.64
N LYS A 20 9.98 -1.78 7.70
CA LYS A 20 10.51 -0.89 8.75
C LYS A 20 9.35 -0.07 9.35
N PRO A 21 8.81 -0.46 10.52
CA PRO A 21 7.73 0.29 11.13
C PRO A 21 8.23 1.67 11.55
N VAL A 22 7.54 2.71 11.08
CA VAL A 22 7.69 4.08 11.59
C VAL A 22 6.29 4.60 11.88
N THR A 23 6.15 5.50 12.86
CA THR A 23 4.85 6.11 13.21
C THR A 23 4.59 7.42 12.48
N LYS A 24 5.66 8.05 12.01
CA LYS A 24 5.65 9.34 11.33
C LYS A 24 6.69 9.36 10.24
N MET A 25 6.39 10.07 9.17
CA MET A 25 7.32 10.32 8.08
C MET A 25 6.96 11.63 7.37
N LYS A 26 7.89 12.20 6.61
CA LYS A 26 7.62 13.40 5.82
C LYS A 26 7.44 13.04 4.35
N ILE A 27 6.35 13.49 3.75
CA ILE A 27 6.04 13.30 2.33
C ILE A 27 6.02 14.64 1.61
N MET A 28 6.38 14.60 0.32
CA MET A 28 6.03 15.70 -0.56
C MET A 28 4.56 15.60 -0.94
N THR A 29 3.90 16.75 -1.00
CA THR A 29 2.54 16.83 -1.55
C THR A 29 2.55 17.78 -2.74
N ASP A 30 1.56 17.65 -3.60
CA ASP A 30 1.45 18.43 -4.85
C ASP A 30 1.43 19.95 -4.62
N TYR A 31 1.11 20.42 -3.41
CA TYR A 31 0.85 21.84 -3.14
C TYR A 31 1.58 22.43 -1.92
N LYS A 32 2.28 21.61 -1.11
CA LYS A 32 3.00 22.04 0.10
C LYS A 32 4.31 21.27 0.22
N GLY A 33 5.32 21.91 0.82
CA GLY A 33 6.62 21.32 1.13
C GLY A 33 6.51 20.07 2.02
N PRO A 34 7.64 19.51 2.50
CA PRO A 34 7.64 18.27 3.25
C PRO A 34 6.65 18.31 4.43
N MET A 35 5.56 17.54 4.34
CA MET A 35 4.51 17.48 5.36
C MET A 35 4.67 16.23 6.19
N GLU A 36 4.58 16.37 7.51
CA GLU A 36 4.53 15.22 8.40
C GLU A 36 3.21 14.46 8.19
N MET A 37 3.34 13.14 8.06
CA MET A 37 2.26 12.21 7.86
C MET A 37 2.35 11.13 8.93
N THR A 38 1.20 10.79 9.51
CA THR A 38 1.09 9.63 10.40
C THR A 38 0.91 8.39 9.56
N VAL A 39 1.74 7.39 9.83
CA VAL A 39 1.63 6.06 9.24
C VAL A 39 1.26 5.07 10.32
N SER A 40 0.43 4.12 9.97
CA SER A 40 0.06 2.98 10.78
C SER A 40 0.44 1.70 10.08
N TRP A 41 0.79 0.70 10.87
CA TRP A 41 0.94 -0.67 10.41
C TRP A 41 -0.02 -1.55 11.21
N SER A 42 -0.45 -2.65 10.61
CA SER A 42 -1.25 -3.66 11.27
C SER A 42 -0.37 -4.86 11.57
N GLU A 43 -0.09 -5.11 12.85
CA GLU A 43 0.68 -6.28 13.31
C GLU A 43 0.04 -7.60 12.87
N LEU A 44 -1.29 -7.61 12.66
CA LEU A 44 -2.00 -8.75 12.13
C LEU A 44 -1.50 -9.16 10.73
N SER A 45 -0.96 -8.23 9.95
CA SER A 45 -0.47 -8.50 8.58
C SER A 45 0.79 -9.37 8.55
N PHE A 46 1.47 -9.53 9.70
CA PHE A 46 2.70 -10.30 9.83
C PHE A 46 2.56 -11.48 10.80
N ASN A 47 1.33 -11.80 11.23
CA ASN A 47 1.12 -12.97 12.05
C ASN A 47 1.26 -14.24 11.17
N PRO A 48 2.22 -15.14 11.45
CA PRO A 48 2.47 -16.31 10.61
C PRO A 48 1.33 -17.32 10.62
N GLU A 49 0.47 -17.29 11.64
CA GLU A 49 -0.70 -18.17 11.73
C GLU A 49 -1.95 -17.60 11.04
N LEU A 50 -1.92 -16.32 10.64
CA LEU A 50 -3.07 -15.64 10.07
C LEU A 50 -2.95 -15.58 8.55
N ARG A 51 -3.90 -16.23 7.87
CA ARG A 51 -4.14 -16.06 6.43
C ARG A 51 -5.49 -15.40 6.26
N PHE A 52 -5.61 -14.38 5.42
CA PHE A 52 -6.91 -13.77 5.14
C PHE A 52 -7.01 -13.22 3.73
N TRP A 53 -8.25 -13.12 3.25
CA TRP A 53 -8.62 -12.70 1.90
C TRP A 53 -9.75 -11.68 2.03
N GLY A 54 -9.63 -10.57 1.31
CA GLY A 54 -10.77 -9.74 1.01
C GLY A 54 -11.37 -10.22 -0.30
N VAL A 55 -12.61 -10.70 -0.28
CA VAL A 55 -13.30 -11.14 -1.50
C VAL A 55 -14.60 -10.38 -1.68
N ARG A 56 -14.94 -10.19 -2.95
CA ARG A 56 -16.19 -9.57 -3.37
C ARG A 56 -17.33 -10.56 -3.37
N ASN A 57 -18.56 -10.06 -3.47
CA ASN A 57 -19.74 -10.91 -3.61
C ASN A 57 -19.71 -11.78 -4.88
N ASP A 58 -18.97 -11.37 -5.91
CA ASP A 58 -18.76 -12.18 -7.13
C ASP A 58 -17.60 -13.20 -7.00
N GLY A 59 -17.02 -13.32 -5.80
CA GLY A 59 -15.92 -14.25 -5.51
C GLY A 59 -14.55 -13.79 -6.01
N LYS A 60 -14.45 -12.59 -6.60
CA LYS A 60 -13.18 -12.02 -7.05
C LYS A 60 -12.41 -11.33 -5.92
N PRO A 61 -11.09 -11.13 -6.08
CA PRO A 61 -10.30 -10.40 -5.10
C PRO A 61 -10.83 -8.97 -4.90
N GLY A 62 -10.96 -8.57 -3.64
CA GLY A 62 -11.52 -7.27 -3.24
C GLY A 62 -10.45 -6.22 -2.93
N ARG A 63 -9.29 -6.27 -3.61
CA ARG A 63 -8.18 -5.35 -3.37
C ARG A 63 -7.49 -4.99 -4.68
N ILE A 64 -7.20 -3.71 -4.88
CA ILE A 64 -6.56 -3.17 -6.09
C ILE A 64 -5.44 -2.22 -5.65
N PHE A 65 -4.28 -2.32 -6.30
CA PHE A 65 -3.13 -1.45 -6.03
C PHE A 65 -2.78 -0.61 -7.25
N VAL A 66 -2.46 0.67 -7.05
CA VAL A 66 -2.03 1.56 -8.14
C VAL A 66 -0.86 2.41 -7.69
N LEU A 67 0.23 2.42 -8.46
CA LEU A 67 1.35 3.34 -8.22
C LEU A 67 0.89 4.78 -8.44
N ARG A 68 0.97 5.60 -7.38
CA ARG A 68 0.67 7.04 -7.44
C ARG A 68 1.89 7.89 -7.76
N GLY A 69 3.07 7.30 -7.71
CA GLY A 69 4.32 7.95 -8.05
C GLY A 69 5.33 7.90 -6.94
N CYS A 70 6.51 8.41 -7.26
CA CYS A 70 7.67 8.40 -6.39
C CYS A 70 8.28 9.79 -6.34
N TYR A 71 8.73 10.20 -5.16
CA TYR A 71 9.34 11.50 -4.92
C TYR A 71 10.69 11.34 -4.22
N ARG A 72 11.60 12.26 -4.53
CA ARG A 72 12.85 12.40 -3.79
C ARG A 72 12.57 13.01 -2.44
N THR A 73 13.33 12.61 -1.43
CA THR A 73 13.24 13.16 -0.06
C THR A 73 14.30 14.21 0.21
N SER A 74 14.84 14.79 -0.85
CA SER A 74 15.88 15.81 -0.83
C SER A 74 15.62 16.88 -1.88
N THR A 75 15.99 18.11 -1.58
CA THR A 75 16.03 19.21 -2.55
C THR A 75 17.31 20.02 -2.37
N ILE A 76 17.60 20.91 -3.32
CA ILE A 76 18.74 21.82 -3.26
C ILE A 76 18.19 23.23 -3.02
N VAL A 77 18.60 23.84 -1.91
CA VAL A 77 18.29 25.24 -1.56
C VAL A 77 19.59 26.03 -1.54
N GLY A 78 19.79 26.88 -2.54
CA GLY A 78 21.07 27.57 -2.74
C GLY A 78 22.20 26.58 -3.01
N LEU A 79 23.18 26.50 -2.10
CA LEU A 79 24.32 25.57 -2.16
C LEU A 79 24.22 24.42 -1.16
N LYS A 80 23.05 24.21 -0.54
CA LYS A 80 22.85 23.16 0.47
C LYS A 80 21.83 22.13 0.00
N VAL A 81 22.08 20.87 0.36
CA VAL A 81 21.08 19.81 0.27
C VAL A 81 20.25 19.84 1.54
N GLU A 82 18.92 19.88 1.39
CA GLU A 82 17.97 19.71 2.49
C GLU A 82 17.28 18.37 2.31
N GLU A 83 17.38 17.51 3.32
CA GLU A 83 16.80 16.16 3.34
C GLU A 83 15.70 16.08 4.40
N TRP A 84 14.66 15.31 4.13
CA TRP A 84 13.51 15.17 5.03
C TRP A 84 12.98 13.75 5.19
N GLY A 85 13.63 12.74 4.61
CA GLY A 85 13.19 11.34 4.73
C GLY A 85 14.35 10.38 4.91
N ASP A 86 14.05 9.21 5.46
CA ASP A 86 15.01 8.13 5.73
C ASP A 86 15.50 7.41 4.46
N TYR A 87 14.81 7.61 3.33
CA TYR A 87 15.09 6.95 2.07
C TYR A 87 15.24 8.01 0.97
N PRO A 88 16.22 7.91 0.05
CA PRO A 88 16.45 8.90 -1.01
C PRO A 88 15.27 9.05 -1.97
N VAL A 89 14.47 7.99 -2.13
CA VAL A 89 13.23 7.97 -2.90
C VAL A 89 12.17 7.27 -2.10
N MET A 90 10.95 7.80 -2.16
CA MET A 90 9.77 7.21 -1.56
C MET A 90 8.65 7.13 -2.59
N CYS A 91 7.89 6.04 -2.57
CA CYS A 91 6.73 5.87 -3.44
C CYS A 91 5.47 5.70 -2.62
N SER A 92 4.36 6.21 -3.17
CA SER A 92 3.02 6.01 -2.64
C SER A 92 2.25 5.11 -3.60
N ILE A 93 1.56 4.11 -3.05
CA ILE A 93 0.67 3.20 -3.77
C ILE A 93 -0.72 3.39 -3.19
N SER A 94 -1.72 3.70 -4.00
CA SER A 94 -3.10 3.62 -3.53
C SER A 94 -3.51 2.16 -3.44
N ASP A 95 -4.15 1.81 -2.34
CA ASP A 95 -4.67 0.48 -2.02
C ASP A 95 -6.17 0.62 -1.81
N ASP A 96 -6.93 0.15 -2.80
CA ASP A 96 -8.38 0.20 -2.82
C ASP A 96 -8.89 -1.15 -2.35
N THR A 97 -9.58 -1.14 -1.23
CA THR A 97 -10.22 -2.33 -0.68
C THR A 97 -11.71 -2.25 -0.98
N GLU A 98 -12.15 -3.05 -1.95
CA GLU A 98 -13.55 -3.32 -2.31
C GLU A 98 -13.87 -4.75 -1.89
N ARG A 99 -13.94 -5.02 -0.59
CA ARG A 99 -14.27 -6.35 -0.08
C ARG A 99 -15.56 -6.31 0.71
N GLU A 100 -16.46 -7.24 0.42
CA GLU A 100 -17.67 -7.48 1.21
C GLU A 100 -17.48 -8.64 2.18
N TRP A 101 -16.55 -9.54 1.89
CA TRP A 101 -16.22 -10.67 2.76
C TRP A 101 -14.74 -10.62 3.14
N LEU A 102 -14.48 -10.77 4.44
CA LEU A 102 -13.17 -11.16 4.95
C LEU A 102 -13.25 -12.63 5.31
N ILE A 103 -12.50 -13.47 4.61
CA ILE A 103 -12.43 -14.90 4.91
C ILE A 103 -10.98 -15.19 5.28
N GLY A 104 -10.78 -15.97 6.35
CA GLY A 104 -9.42 -16.26 6.80
C GLY A 104 -9.33 -17.50 7.65
N GLU A 105 -8.08 -17.84 7.93
CA GLU A 105 -7.67 -18.94 8.78
C GLU A 105 -6.73 -18.37 9.84
N TRP A 106 -6.97 -18.73 11.10
CA TRP A 106 -6.02 -18.53 12.17
C TRP A 106 -5.66 -19.89 12.76
N GLY A 107 -4.47 -20.38 12.42
CA GLY A 107 -4.07 -21.76 12.72
C GLY A 107 -5.04 -22.76 12.08
N ALA A 108 -5.73 -23.56 12.91
CA ALA A 108 -6.71 -24.54 12.43
C ALA A 108 -8.16 -24.00 12.33
N LYS A 109 -8.39 -22.72 12.63
CA LYS A 109 -9.74 -22.14 12.69
C LYS A 109 -10.01 -21.27 11.47
N GLY A 110 -11.01 -21.65 10.69
CA GLY A 110 -11.57 -20.79 9.65
C GLY A 110 -12.55 -19.76 10.21
N PHE A 111 -12.58 -18.56 9.65
CA PHE A 111 -13.59 -17.55 9.92
C PHE A 111 -14.00 -16.84 8.64
N ALA A 112 -15.25 -16.38 8.61
CA ALA A 112 -15.77 -15.52 7.57
C ALA A 112 -16.56 -14.39 8.23
N ALA A 113 -16.26 -13.16 7.85
CA ALA A 113 -16.97 -11.97 8.30
C ALA A 113 -17.48 -11.21 7.08
N TYR A 114 -18.77 -10.89 7.07
CA TYR A 114 -19.38 -10.02 6.07
C TYR A 114 -19.35 -8.58 6.57
N SER A 115 -18.96 -7.65 5.70
CA SER A 115 -18.97 -6.21 5.96
C SER A 115 -19.29 -5.45 4.69
N ASP A 116 -20.47 -4.83 4.63
CA ASP A 116 -20.86 -3.91 3.56
C ASP A 116 -20.49 -2.47 3.91
N SER A 117 -19.24 -2.26 4.36
CA SER A 117 -18.78 -0.95 4.83
C SER A 117 -18.61 0.08 3.70
N GLY A 118 -18.90 -0.31 2.45
CA GLY A 118 -18.39 0.36 1.26
C GLY A 118 -16.89 0.14 1.10
N GLY A 119 -16.40 0.26 -0.13
CA GLY A 119 -14.97 0.18 -0.39
C GLY A 119 -14.23 1.44 0.07
N PHE A 120 -12.96 1.31 0.43
CA PHE A 120 -12.10 2.41 0.86
C PHE A 120 -10.75 2.39 0.15
N ARG A 121 -10.18 3.59 -0.06
CA ARG A 121 -8.79 3.78 -0.47
C ARG A 121 -7.93 4.15 0.73
N HIS A 122 -6.79 3.49 0.81
CA HIS A 122 -5.66 3.86 1.65
C HIS A 122 -4.42 4.10 0.79
N PHE A 123 -3.35 4.62 1.41
CA PHE A 123 -2.08 4.84 0.71
C PHE A 123 -0.94 4.11 1.41
N GLN A 124 -0.36 3.13 0.72
CA GLN A 124 0.79 2.36 1.18
C GLN A 124 2.08 3.08 0.80
N GLN A 125 3.02 3.16 1.73
CA GLN A 125 4.29 3.88 1.58
C GLN A 125 5.47 2.92 1.50
N PHE A 126 6.34 3.17 0.52
CA PHE A 126 7.54 2.40 0.27
C PHE A 126 8.77 3.31 0.17
N GLY A 127 9.90 2.87 0.72
CA GLY A 127 11.18 3.56 0.66
C GLY A 127 12.21 2.78 -0.13
N TYR A 128 12.97 3.45 -1.00
CA TYR A 128 14.05 2.81 -1.75
C TYR A 128 15.31 2.70 -0.90
N ALA A 129 15.74 1.46 -0.61
CA ALA A 129 16.91 1.18 0.21
C ALA A 129 18.22 1.03 -0.58
N GLY A 130 18.18 1.19 -1.91
CA GLY A 130 19.34 1.00 -2.80
C GLY A 130 19.38 -0.39 -3.44
N ASN A 131 20.18 -0.55 -4.50
CA ASN A 131 20.40 -1.83 -5.20
C ASN A 131 19.12 -2.56 -5.64
N GLY A 132 18.06 -1.83 -6.01
CA GLY A 132 16.77 -2.41 -6.39
C GLY A 132 15.88 -2.82 -5.21
N ALA A 133 16.34 -2.66 -3.96
CA ALA A 133 15.58 -3.01 -2.76
C ALA A 133 14.59 -1.90 -2.35
N TRP A 134 13.37 -2.32 -2.03
CA TRP A 134 12.29 -1.48 -1.52
C TRP A 134 11.84 -1.98 -0.16
N VAL A 135 11.58 -1.04 0.75
CA VAL A 135 11.13 -1.33 2.11
C VAL A 135 9.70 -0.81 2.25
N TYR A 136 8.79 -1.67 2.68
CA TYR A 136 7.46 -1.27 3.10
C TYR A 136 7.54 -0.52 4.43
N ILE A 137 6.95 0.66 4.49
CA ILE A 137 7.03 1.56 5.65
C ILE A 137 5.73 1.50 6.46
N GLY A 138 4.60 1.48 5.76
CA GLY A 138 3.28 1.44 6.39
C GLY A 138 2.20 2.06 5.53
N GLN A 139 1.00 2.07 6.08
CA GLN A 139 -0.17 2.68 5.50
C GLN A 139 -0.36 4.09 6.08
N GLN A 140 -0.68 5.07 5.25
CA GLN A 140 -1.12 6.38 5.70
C GLN A 140 -2.40 6.24 6.55
N LYS A 141 -2.40 6.83 7.76
CA LYS A 141 -3.53 6.73 8.69
C LYS A 141 -4.76 7.51 8.17
N ASP A 142 -4.51 8.72 7.68
CA ASP A 142 -5.54 9.63 7.17
C ASP A 142 -5.05 10.33 5.90
N PRO A 143 -5.89 10.47 4.86
CA PRO A 143 -7.30 10.11 4.83
C PRO A 143 -7.54 8.64 4.45
N SER A 144 -8.60 8.05 5.02
CA SER A 144 -9.31 6.91 4.40
C SER A 144 -10.40 7.47 3.49
N ILE A 145 -10.36 7.16 2.20
CA ILE A 145 -11.26 7.77 1.21
C ILE A 145 -12.32 6.76 0.79
N PRO A 146 -13.62 7.02 1.01
CA PRO A 146 -14.67 6.15 0.50
C PRO A 146 -14.66 6.12 -1.03
N LEU A 147 -14.68 4.92 -1.62
CA LEU A 147 -14.63 4.75 -3.08
C LEU A 147 -15.93 5.24 -3.76
N ALA A 148 -17.06 5.24 -3.04
CA ALA A 148 -18.35 5.73 -3.55
C ALA A 148 -18.32 7.20 -4.01
N GLY A 149 -17.36 8.00 -3.53
CA GLY A 149 -17.17 9.40 -3.93
C GLY A 149 -16.16 9.62 -5.06
N LEU A 150 -15.46 8.57 -5.52
CA LEU A 150 -14.44 8.64 -6.55
C LEU A 150 -15.05 8.20 -7.89
N SER A 151 -15.47 9.18 -8.70
CA SER A 151 -16.29 8.89 -9.89
C SER A 151 -15.60 8.09 -11.00
N ASP A 152 -14.30 7.77 -10.93
CA ASP A 152 -13.58 7.04 -11.98
C ASP A 152 -12.22 6.48 -11.50
N ILE A 153 -12.21 5.59 -10.51
CA ILE A 153 -10.98 4.90 -10.06
C ILE A 153 -10.23 4.27 -11.24
N SER A 154 -10.96 3.70 -12.20
CA SER A 154 -10.39 3.16 -13.43
C SER A 154 -9.68 4.21 -14.28
N LYS A 155 -10.16 5.46 -14.33
CA LYS A 155 -9.50 6.55 -15.08
C LYS A 155 -8.27 7.04 -14.34
N GLU A 156 -8.33 7.22 -13.02
CA GLU A 156 -7.14 7.60 -12.25
C GLU A 156 -6.05 6.55 -12.38
N ARG A 157 -6.40 5.26 -12.31
CA ARG A 157 -5.48 4.14 -12.53
C ARG A 157 -4.80 4.20 -13.91
N ALA A 158 -5.60 4.38 -14.97
CA ALA A 158 -5.08 4.50 -16.32
C ALA A 158 -4.23 5.77 -16.51
N SER A 159 -4.68 6.91 -16.00
CA SER A 159 -3.99 8.19 -16.08
C SER A 159 -2.69 8.21 -15.28
N MET A 160 -2.62 7.58 -14.11
CA MET A 160 -1.40 7.48 -13.33
C MET A 160 -0.41 6.50 -13.97
N ALA A 161 -0.90 5.37 -14.46
CA ALA A 161 -0.08 4.42 -15.21
C ALA A 161 0.53 5.10 -16.46
N GLU A 162 -0.28 5.82 -17.23
CA GLU A 162 0.14 6.62 -18.39
C GLU A 162 1.15 7.71 -18.00
N ALA A 163 0.86 8.51 -16.96
CA ALA A 163 1.74 9.59 -16.51
C ALA A 163 3.12 9.10 -16.05
N HIS A 164 3.21 7.86 -15.57
CA HIS A 164 4.46 7.24 -15.14
C HIS A 164 5.05 6.28 -16.18
N GLY A 165 4.43 6.12 -17.35
CA GLY A 165 4.90 5.21 -18.40
C GLY A 165 4.92 3.75 -17.97
N VAL A 166 4.05 3.35 -17.05
CA VAL A 166 3.91 1.98 -16.54
C VAL A 166 2.61 1.35 -17.02
N ALA A 167 2.56 0.02 -17.09
CA ALA A 167 1.30 -0.67 -17.31
C ALA A 167 0.41 -0.53 -16.07
N VAL A 168 -0.91 -0.49 -16.29
CA VAL A 168 -1.88 -0.76 -15.23
C VAL A 168 -1.59 -2.15 -14.70
N TRP A 169 -1.23 -2.25 -13.42
CA TRP A 169 -1.04 -3.53 -12.75
C TRP A 169 -2.25 -3.81 -11.88
N ASP A 170 -3.01 -4.83 -12.24
CA ASP A 170 -3.97 -5.46 -11.35
C ASP A 170 -3.33 -6.73 -10.81
N ALA A 171 -3.30 -6.88 -9.49
CA ALA A 171 -2.90 -8.12 -8.88
C ALA A 171 -4.01 -9.16 -9.15
N GLU A 172 -3.93 -9.86 -10.29
CA GLU A 172 -4.90 -10.93 -10.64
C GLU A 172 -4.79 -12.15 -9.70
N TRP A 173 -3.80 -12.17 -8.79
CA TRP A 173 -3.40 -13.33 -7.99
C TRP A 173 -3.62 -13.20 -6.47
N VAL A 174 -4.33 -12.17 -5.98
CA VAL A 174 -4.60 -12.01 -4.53
C VAL A 174 -5.83 -12.81 -4.09
#